data_AF-A0A961P6E3-F1
#
_entry.id   AF-A0A961P6E3-F1
#
_cell.length_a   1.000
_cell.length_b   1.000
_cell.length_c   1.000
_cell.angle_alpha   90.00
_cell.angle_beta   90.00
_cell.angle_gamma   90.00
#
_symmetry.space_group_name_H-M   'P 1'
#
loop_
_entity.id
_entity.type
_entity.pdbx_description
1 polymer ?
#
loop_
_entity_poly.entity_id
_entity_poly.type
_entity_poly.pdbx_seq_one_letter_code
_entity_poly.pdbx_strand_id
1 'polypeptide(L)' 'MSEYTYETHDYDVVVVGAGGAGLRATLGMAEQGLRTACV' A
#
# COMPACT_ATOMS: atom_id res chain seq x y z
N MET A 1 16.14 -22.64 16.99
CA MET A 1 15.83 -21.25 16.58
C MET A 1 14.33 -21.11 16.66
N SER A 2 13.81 -20.26 17.55
CA SER A 2 12.36 -20.08 17.69
C SER A 2 11.81 -19.59 16.36
N GLU A 3 10.84 -20.34 15.82
CA GLU A 3 10.13 -19.99 14.60
C GLU A 3 9.35 -18.71 14.90
N TYR A 4 9.86 -17.57 14.42
CA TYR A 4 9.16 -16.30 14.51
C TYR A 4 8.10 -16.31 13.41
N THR A 5 6.83 -16.19 13.79
CA THR A 5 5.74 -16.04 12.83
C THR A 5 5.89 -14.68 12.15
N TYR A 6 6.15 -14.69 10.85
CA TYR A 6 6.14 -13.48 10.02
C TYR A 6 4.78 -13.34 9.37
N GLU A 7 4.16 -12.17 9.53
CA GLU A 7 2.95 -11.82 8.79
C GLU A 7 3.36 -11.17 7.47
N THR A 8 2.81 -11.68 6.37
CA THR A 8 3.06 -11.14 5.03
C THR A 8 1.86 -10.31 4.61
N HIS A 9 2.10 -9.06 4.23
CA HIS A 9 1.09 -8.19 3.66
C HIS A 9 1.30 -8.07 2.14
N ASP A 10 0.21 -8.15 1.38
CA ASP A 10 0.23 -8.01 -0.08
C ASP A 10 0.42 -6.56 -0.54
N TYR A 11 0.00 -5.61 0.30
CA TYR A 11 0.09 -4.19 0.05
C TYR A 11 0.89 -3.50 1.15
N ASP A 12 1.67 -2.52 0.74
CA ASP A 12 2.44 -1.65 1.62
C ASP A 12 1.62 -0.41 1.99
N VAL A 13 0.67 0.00 1.13
CA VAL A 13 -0.22 1.15 1.34
C VAL A 13 -1.64 0.83 0.86
N VAL A 14 -2.64 1.24 1.63
CA VAL A 14 -4.06 1.22 1.23
C VAL A 14 -4.63 2.63 1.31
N VAL A 15 -5.06 3.17 0.18
CA VAL A 15 -5.71 4.48 0.09
C VAL A 15 -7.22 4.30 0.01
N VAL A 16 -7.95 4.90 0.95
CA VAL A 16 -9.42 4.86 0.98
C VAL A 16 -9.98 6.14 0.37
N GLY A 17 -10.74 6.00 -0.71
CA GLY A 17 -11.39 7.07 -1.46
C GLY A 17 -10.64 7.43 -2.75
N ALA A 18 -11.28 7.17 -3.89
CA ALA A 18 -10.76 7.45 -5.24
C ALA A 18 -11.01 8.89 -5.75
N GLY A 19 -11.10 9.87 -4.84
CA GLY A 19 -11.18 11.28 -5.21
C GLY A 19 -9.84 11.82 -5.74
N GLY A 20 -9.81 13.06 -6.24
CA GLY A 20 -8.60 13.63 -6.80
C GLY A 20 -7.40 13.67 -5.84
N ALA A 21 -7.62 13.73 -4.52
CA ALA A 21 -6.55 13.60 -3.53
C ALA A 21 -6.07 12.15 -3.36
N GLY A 22 -6.99 11.19 -3.31
CA GLY A 22 -6.66 9.77 -3.14
C GLY A 22 -5.94 9.18 -4.35
N LEU A 23 -6.32 9.56 -5.57
CA LEU A 23 -5.60 9.14 -6.78
C LEU A 23 -4.18 9.74 -6.83
N ARG A 24 -4.00 11.00 -6.41
CA ARG A 24 -2.66 11.62 -6.31
C ARG A 24 -1.79 10.93 -5.26
N ALA A 25 -2.36 10.57 -4.11
CA ALA A 25 -1.67 9.80 -3.09
C ALA A 25 -1.28 8.40 -3.62
N THR A 26 -2.21 7.71 -4.28
CA THR A 26 -1.97 6.38 -4.87
C THR A 26 -0.83 6.42 -5.89
N LEU A 27 -0.85 7.39 -6.81
CA LEU A 27 0.20 7.55 -7.82
C LEU A 27 1.56 7.82 -7.17
N GLY A 28 1.65 8.76 -6.23
CA GLY A 28 2.93 9.10 -5.59
C GLY A 28 3.54 7.94 -4.78
N MET A 29 2.72 7.05 -4.23
CA MET A 29 3.19 5.83 -3.55
C MET A 29 3.64 4.75 -4.55
N ALA A 30 2.90 4.58 -5.65
CA ALA A 30 3.29 3.67 -6.72
C ALA A 30 4.59 4.10 -7.42
N GLU A 31 4.81 5.40 -7.63
CA GLU A 31 6.07 5.96 -8.19
C GLU A 31 7.29 5.68 -7.31
N GLN A 32 7.08 5.49 -6.01
CA GLN A 32 8.12 5.07 -5.06
C GLN A 32 8.33 3.55 -5.03
N GLY A 33 7.60 2.79 -5.84
CA GLY A 33 7.69 1.34 -5.92
C GLY A 33 6.91 0.59 -4.85
N LEU A 34 6.04 1.28 -4.09
CA LEU A 34 5.22 0.66 -3.05
C LEU A 34 4.01 -0.06 -3.67
N ARG A 35 3.71 -1.27 -3.20
CA ARG A 35 2.50 -2.01 -3.59
C ARG A 35 1.29 -1.31 -2.96
N THR A 36 0.63 -0.48 -3.75
CA THR A 36 -0.44 0.39 -3.28
C THR A 36 -1.79 -0.09 -3.80
N ALA A 37 -2.77 -0.23 -2.90
CA ALA A 37 -4.17 -0.44 -3.26
C ALA A 37 -4.97 0.86 -3.10
N CYS A 38 -5.92 1.10 -4.00
CA CYS A 38 -6.91 2.17 -3.87
C CYS A 38 -8.31 1.56 -3.84
N VAL A 39 -9.11 1.92 -2.83
CA VAL A 39 -10.47 1.41 -2.59
C VAL A 39 -11.49 2.53 -2.48
#